data_AF-O67591-F1
#
_entry.id   AF-O67591-F1
#
_cell.length_a   1.000
_cell.length_b   1.000
_cell.length_c   1.000
_cell.angle_alpha   90.00
_cell.angle_beta   90.00
_cell.angle_gamma   90.00
#
_symmetry.space_group_name_H-M   'P 1'
#
loop_
_entity.id
_entity.type
_entity.pdbx_description
1 polymer ?
#
loop_
_entity_poly.entity_id
_entity_poly.type
_entity_poly.pdbx_seq_one_letter_code
_entity_poly.pdbx_strand_id
1 'polypeptide(L)'
;MFKRIREIKEKEQEELVRKISELLALERELERKLEELLREYDRKSQSVNTLNEIFKLKAITRKIEETVDYLEELNVKKEELKEKYLELKGEIKSIEILEERKKREKIKKEIAVSLQELGFMHLVKKIIPVFFMFFSFLFSESATQKALKDSINLKEDYKVLLKLIEEKLKKLEEERKKLEALQKTPLTEEEKKKLEKLIKSVEKAPADEIAPAIENLPPKLAAEILLRIKERKAGQILANMNPQKASEIMKYILERNPSFNAQVD
;
A
#
# COMPACT_ATOMS: atom_id res chain seq x y z
N MET A 1 -0.29 -15.93 -12.31
CA MET A 1 -0.89 -16.62 -11.15
C MET A 1 -1.51 -15.60 -10.21
N PHE A 2 -0.73 -14.78 -9.50
CA PHE A 2 -1.27 -13.78 -8.56
C PHE A 2 -2.37 -12.89 -9.14
N LYS A 3 -2.16 -12.29 -10.32
CA LYS A 3 -3.18 -11.47 -10.99
C LYS A 3 -4.54 -12.15 -11.12
N ARG A 4 -4.54 -13.44 -11.49
CA ARG A 4 -5.78 -14.23 -11.63
C ARG A 4 -6.43 -14.52 -10.28
N ILE A 5 -5.63 -14.81 -9.25
CA ILE A 5 -6.15 -15.01 -7.89
C ILE A 5 -6.76 -13.71 -7.35
N ARG A 6 -6.08 -12.58 -7.58
CA ARG A 6 -6.57 -11.25 -7.24
C ARG A 6 -7.89 -10.94 -7.94
N GLU A 7 -7.96 -11.11 -9.26
CA GLU A 7 -9.19 -10.90 -10.04
C GLU A 7 -10.37 -11.77 -9.55
N ILE A 8 -10.10 -13.00 -9.09
CA ILE A 8 -11.14 -13.86 -8.49
C ILE A 8 -11.62 -13.29 -7.14
N LYS A 9 -10.69 -12.90 -6.27
CA LYS A 9 -11.02 -12.35 -4.94
C LYS A 9 -11.69 -10.98 -5.02
N GLU A 10 -11.31 -10.15 -5.99
CA GLU A 10 -11.99 -8.86 -6.24
C GLU A 10 -13.44 -9.08 -6.66
N LYS A 11 -13.72 -10.08 -7.50
CA LYS A 11 -15.11 -10.45 -7.85
C LYS A 11 -15.91 -10.95 -6.65
N GLU A 12 -15.30 -11.77 -5.80
CA GLU A 12 -15.92 -12.23 -4.55
C GLU A 12 -16.19 -11.04 -3.61
N GLN A 13 -15.29 -10.06 -3.56
CA GLN A 13 -15.46 -8.84 -2.79
C GLN A 13 -16.61 -7.99 -3.32
N GLU A 14 -16.72 -7.85 -4.65
CA GLU A 14 -17.86 -7.17 -5.29
C GLU A 14 -19.19 -7.86 -4.98
N GLU A 15 -19.21 -9.20 -4.97
CA GLU A 15 -20.40 -9.99 -4.61
C GLU A 15 -20.80 -9.77 -3.15
N LEU A 16 -19.85 -9.74 -2.22
CA LEU A 16 -20.12 -9.43 -0.82
C LEU A 16 -20.68 -8.02 -0.64
N VAL A 17 -20.11 -7.03 -1.35
CA VAL A 17 -20.63 -5.65 -1.31
C VAL A 17 -22.08 -5.58 -1.80
N ARG A 18 -22.41 -6.31 -2.87
CA ARG A 18 -23.80 -6.41 -3.37
C ARG A 18 -24.73 -7.02 -2.34
N LYS A 19 -24.37 -8.18 -1.75
CA LYS A 19 -25.18 -8.84 -0.71
C LYS A 19 -25.41 -7.94 0.51
N ILE A 20 -24.37 -7.24 0.98
CA ILE A 20 -24.49 -6.28 2.09
C ILE A 20 -25.46 -5.15 1.71
N SER A 21 -25.38 -4.63 0.48
CA SER A 21 -26.26 -3.56 0.02
C SER A 21 -27.73 -4.00 -0.10
N GLU A 22 -27.98 -5.25 -0.50
CA GLU A 22 -29.31 -5.86 -0.54
C GLU A 22 -29.89 -6.01 0.87
N LEU A 23 -29.08 -6.50 1.83
CA LEU A 23 -29.50 -6.58 3.23
C LEU A 23 -29.82 -5.20 3.81
N LEU A 24 -29.02 -4.17 3.53
CA LEU A 24 -29.30 -2.79 3.97
C LEU A 24 -30.57 -2.21 3.33
N ALA A 25 -30.93 -2.64 2.13
CA ALA A 25 -32.19 -2.24 1.50
C ALA A 25 -33.38 -2.92 2.20
N LEU A 26 -33.25 -4.22 2.48
CA LEU A 26 -34.26 -5.01 3.17
C LEU A 26 -34.48 -4.54 4.62
N GLU A 27 -33.40 -4.23 5.35
CA GLU A 27 -33.45 -3.63 6.70
C GLU A 27 -34.32 -2.36 6.70
N ARG A 28 -34.05 -1.44 5.77
CA ARG A 28 -34.82 -0.19 5.64
C ARG A 28 -36.28 -0.39 5.27
N GLU A 29 -36.62 -1.49 4.58
CA GLU A 29 -38.01 -1.84 4.28
C GLU A 29 -38.71 -2.38 5.54
N LEU A 30 -38.03 -3.24 6.30
CA LEU A 30 -38.54 -3.79 7.54
C LEU A 30 -38.69 -2.74 8.63
N GLU A 31 -37.75 -1.79 8.76
CA GLU A 31 -37.85 -0.66 9.68
C GLU A 31 -39.09 0.19 9.37
N ARG A 32 -39.35 0.46 8.09
CA ARG A 32 -40.57 1.17 7.66
C ARG A 32 -41.84 0.40 8.01
N LYS A 33 -41.85 -0.91 7.74
CA LYS A 33 -42.96 -1.79 8.09
C LYS A 33 -43.19 -1.85 9.61
N LEU A 34 -42.11 -1.89 10.39
CA LEU A 34 -42.17 -1.86 11.86
C LEU A 34 -42.77 -0.54 12.35
N GLU A 35 -42.35 0.59 11.78
CA GLU A 35 -42.91 1.90 12.11
C GLU A 35 -44.41 1.98 11.78
N GLU A 36 -44.83 1.44 10.63
CA GLU A 36 -46.25 1.34 10.25
C GLU A 36 -47.05 0.48 11.25
N LEU A 37 -46.52 -0.67 11.66
CA LEU A 37 -47.15 -1.56 12.63
C LEU A 37 -47.24 -0.89 14.02
N LEU A 38 -46.21 -0.17 14.46
CA LEU A 38 -46.22 0.58 15.72
C LEU A 38 -47.28 1.69 15.70
N ARG A 39 -47.38 2.45 14.60
CA ARG A 39 -48.44 3.45 14.43
C ARG A 39 -49.83 2.83 14.41
N GLU A 40 -49.98 1.66 13.78
CA GLU A 40 -51.25 0.91 13.80
C GLU A 40 -51.61 0.45 15.22
N TYR A 41 -50.62 -0.07 15.95
CA TYR A 41 -50.77 -0.47 17.36
C TYR A 41 -51.22 0.72 18.21
N ASP A 42 -50.54 1.86 18.13
CA ASP A 42 -50.86 3.06 18.90
C ASP A 42 -52.29 3.52 18.64
N ARG A 43 -52.69 3.63 17.37
CA ARG A 43 -54.04 4.04 16.98
C ARG A 43 -55.11 3.08 17.52
N LYS A 44 -54.89 1.77 17.42
CA LYS A 44 -55.85 0.78 17.92
C LYS A 44 -55.88 0.72 19.45
N SER A 45 -54.74 0.92 20.11
CA SER A 45 -54.62 0.89 21.57
C SER A 45 -55.46 1.95 22.26
N GLN A 46 -55.65 3.11 21.61
CA GLN A 46 -56.46 4.22 22.13
C GLN A 46 -57.98 3.95 22.10
N SER A 47 -58.44 2.93 21.38
CA SER A 47 -59.87 2.66 21.15
C SER A 47 -60.33 1.28 21.62
N VAL A 48 -59.53 0.59 22.44
CA VAL A 48 -59.82 -0.77 22.92
C VAL A 48 -60.95 -0.75 23.94
N ASN A 49 -62.14 -1.17 23.52
CA ASN A 49 -63.32 -1.32 24.38
C ASN A 49 -63.94 -2.70 24.28
N THR A 50 -63.55 -3.51 23.29
CA THR A 50 -64.12 -4.83 23.02
C THR A 50 -63.05 -5.92 23.00
N LEU A 51 -63.45 -7.16 23.35
CA LEU A 51 -62.59 -8.33 23.27
C LEU A 51 -62.01 -8.54 21.86
N ASN A 52 -62.78 -8.21 20.82
CA ASN A 52 -62.33 -8.29 19.42
C ASN A 52 -61.15 -7.34 19.13
N GLU A 53 -61.14 -6.14 19.71
CA GLU A 53 -60.03 -5.20 19.56
C GLU A 53 -58.77 -5.68 20.28
N ILE A 54 -58.92 -6.32 21.45
CA ILE A 54 -57.81 -6.95 22.16
C ILE A 54 -57.16 -8.03 21.28
N PHE A 55 -57.96 -8.89 20.63
CA PHE A 55 -57.41 -9.89 19.69
C PHE A 55 -56.69 -9.26 18.50
N LYS A 56 -57.22 -8.16 17.95
CA LYS A 56 -56.57 -7.43 16.85
C LYS A 56 -55.25 -6.81 17.29
N LEU A 57 -55.19 -6.21 18.48
CA LEU A 57 -53.93 -5.71 19.04
C LEU A 57 -52.91 -6.81 19.23
N LYS A 58 -53.31 -7.94 19.82
CA LYS A 58 -52.42 -9.09 20.01
C LYS A 58 -51.85 -9.59 18.68
N ALA A 59 -52.65 -9.57 17.61
CA ALA A 59 -52.18 -9.92 16.27
C ALA A 59 -51.16 -8.91 15.71
N ILE A 60 -51.31 -7.62 16.00
CA ILE A 60 -50.33 -6.58 15.63
C ILE A 60 -49.04 -6.74 16.45
N THR A 61 -49.16 -6.90 17.77
CA THR A 61 -48.02 -7.15 18.67
C THR A 61 -47.18 -8.33 18.18
N ARG A 62 -47.83 -9.44 17.81
CA ARG A 62 -47.13 -10.59 17.23
C ARG A 62 -46.40 -10.25 15.94
N LYS A 63 -47.00 -9.47 15.04
CA LYS A 63 -46.32 -9.04 13.79
C LYS A 63 -45.14 -8.10 14.07
N ILE A 64 -45.24 -7.27 15.10
CA ILE A 64 -44.15 -6.41 15.57
C ILE A 64 -43.00 -7.28 16.06
N GLU A 65 -43.27 -8.22 16.96
CA GLU A 65 -42.29 -9.20 17.47
C GLU A 65 -41.62 -9.95 16.32
N GLU A 66 -42.39 -10.55 15.40
CA GLU A 66 -41.85 -11.25 14.22
C GLU A 66 -40.99 -10.34 13.33
N THR A 67 -41.30 -9.05 13.22
CA THR A 67 -40.52 -8.09 12.42
C THR A 67 -39.23 -7.70 13.14
N VAL A 68 -39.26 -7.55 14.46
CA VAL A 68 -38.08 -7.27 15.30
C VAL A 68 -37.12 -8.46 15.26
N ASP A 69 -37.62 -9.68 15.46
CA ASP A 69 -36.82 -10.91 15.37
C ASP A 69 -36.11 -11.01 14.01
N TYR A 70 -36.84 -10.71 12.93
CA TYR A 70 -36.27 -10.75 11.58
C TYR A 70 -35.22 -9.65 11.33
N LEU A 71 -35.38 -8.46 11.93
CA LEU A 71 -34.37 -7.41 11.90
C LEU A 71 -33.09 -7.83 12.65
N GLU A 72 -33.23 -8.49 13.80
CA GLU A 72 -32.09 -9.03 14.55
C GLU A 72 -31.34 -10.09 13.75
N GLU A 73 -32.04 -11.05 13.13
CA GLU A 73 -31.43 -12.05 12.25
C GLU A 73 -30.68 -11.40 11.06
N LEU A 74 -31.27 -10.36 10.47
CA LEU A 74 -30.67 -9.63 9.36
C LEU A 74 -29.39 -8.93 9.81
N ASN A 75 -29.39 -8.33 11.01
CA ASN A 75 -28.23 -7.68 11.56
C ASN A 75 -27.07 -8.67 11.79
N VAL A 76 -27.35 -9.87 12.31
CA VAL A 76 -26.35 -10.95 12.45
C VAL A 76 -25.75 -11.31 11.09
N LYS A 77 -26.58 -11.58 10.08
CA LYS A 77 -26.13 -11.90 8.72
C LYS A 77 -25.28 -10.78 8.10
N LYS A 78 -25.64 -9.52 8.36
CA LYS A 78 -24.90 -8.35 7.88
C LYS A 78 -23.50 -8.27 8.52
N GLU A 79 -23.39 -8.51 9.82
CA GLU A 79 -22.10 -8.52 10.51
C GLU A 79 -21.22 -9.69 10.01
N GLU A 80 -21.76 -10.89 9.84
CA GLU A 80 -21.03 -12.03 9.24
C GLU A 80 -20.48 -11.70 7.85
N LEU A 81 -21.26 -11.02 7.01
CA LEU A 81 -20.81 -10.62 5.67
C LEU A 81 -19.75 -9.50 5.72
N LYS A 82 -19.85 -8.57 6.68
CA LYS A 82 -18.83 -7.53 6.89
C LYS A 82 -17.50 -8.14 7.33
N GLU A 83 -17.52 -9.12 8.22
CA GLU A 83 -16.31 -9.84 8.63
C GLU A 83 -15.65 -10.54 7.44
N LYS A 84 -16.42 -11.31 6.67
CA LYS A 84 -15.94 -11.95 5.42
C LYS A 84 -15.35 -10.94 4.44
N TYR A 85 -15.98 -9.76 4.30
CA TYR A 85 -15.46 -8.70 3.45
C TYR A 85 -14.11 -8.15 3.94
N LEU A 86 -13.95 -7.97 5.26
CA LEU A 86 -12.70 -7.49 5.86
C LEU A 86 -11.57 -8.51 5.70
N GLU A 87 -11.85 -9.79 5.93
CA GLU A 87 -10.91 -10.90 5.69
C GLU A 87 -10.44 -10.90 4.24
N LEU A 88 -11.38 -10.91 3.29
CA LEU A 88 -11.08 -10.94 1.86
C LEU A 88 -10.28 -9.70 1.41
N LYS A 89 -10.58 -8.52 1.96
CA LYS A 89 -9.80 -7.30 1.73
C LYS A 89 -8.36 -7.44 2.22
N GLY A 90 -8.16 -8.07 3.38
CA GLY A 90 -6.83 -8.39 3.92
C GLY A 90 -6.05 -9.36 3.02
N GLU A 91 -6.73 -10.38 2.48
CA GLU A 91 -6.14 -11.34 1.55
C GLU A 91 -5.72 -10.69 0.22
N ILE A 92 -6.58 -9.84 -0.36
CA ILE A 92 -6.26 -9.08 -1.59
C ILE A 92 -5.00 -8.25 -1.38
N LYS A 93 -4.92 -7.51 -0.26
CA LYS A 93 -3.74 -6.71 0.08
C LYS A 93 -2.48 -7.57 0.24
N SER A 94 -2.61 -8.75 0.84
CA SER A 94 -1.50 -9.70 0.99
C SER A 94 -1.00 -10.19 -0.38
N ILE A 95 -1.91 -10.46 -1.32
CA ILE A 95 -1.58 -10.83 -2.69
C ILE A 95 -0.85 -9.68 -3.41
N GLU A 96 -1.30 -8.43 -3.27
CA GLU A 96 -0.64 -7.27 -3.86
C GLU A 96 0.82 -7.15 -3.39
N ILE A 97 1.06 -7.31 -2.08
CA ILE A 97 2.42 -7.28 -1.50
C ILE A 97 3.29 -8.39 -2.10
N LEU A 98 2.74 -9.59 -2.26
CA LEU A 98 3.44 -10.73 -2.88
C LEU A 98 3.74 -10.49 -4.37
N GLU A 99 2.82 -9.87 -5.11
CA GLU A 99 3.03 -9.46 -6.50
C GLU A 99 4.18 -8.48 -6.64
N GLU A 100 4.19 -7.44 -5.81
CA GLU A 100 5.27 -6.46 -5.81
C GLU A 100 6.61 -7.10 -5.45
N ARG A 101 6.64 -7.97 -4.43
CA ARG A 101 7.86 -8.70 -4.05
C ARG A 101 8.40 -9.52 -5.21
N LYS A 102 7.54 -10.26 -5.90
CA LYS A 102 7.92 -11.04 -7.09
C LYS A 102 8.41 -10.17 -8.24
N LYS A 103 7.80 -9.00 -8.48
CA LYS A 103 8.28 -8.02 -9.47
C LYS A 103 9.67 -7.50 -9.10
N ARG A 104 9.89 -7.13 -7.83
CA ARG A 104 11.20 -6.68 -7.32
C ARG A 104 12.27 -7.76 -7.48
N GLU A 105 11.94 -9.02 -7.19
CA GLU A 105 12.86 -10.15 -7.39
C GLU A 105 13.21 -10.37 -8.87
N LYS A 106 12.23 -10.25 -9.77
CA LYS A 106 12.47 -10.33 -11.23
C LYS A 106 13.43 -9.25 -11.69
N ILE A 107 13.22 -8.00 -11.27
CA ILE A 107 14.11 -6.88 -11.59
C ILE A 107 15.51 -7.12 -11.02
N LYS A 108 15.63 -7.58 -9.76
CA LYS A 108 16.94 -7.92 -9.18
C LYS A 108 17.67 -9.01 -9.99
N LYS A 109 16.96 -10.03 -10.46
CA LYS A 109 17.55 -11.08 -11.31
C LYS A 109 17.98 -10.53 -12.67
N GLU A 110 17.17 -9.70 -13.31
CA GLU A 110 17.51 -9.05 -14.58
C GLU A 110 18.74 -8.14 -14.43
N ILE A 111 18.82 -7.36 -13.34
CA ILE A 111 19.99 -6.56 -13.00
C ILE A 111 21.20 -7.46 -12.76
N ALA A 112 21.07 -8.53 -11.98
CA ALA A 112 22.18 -9.45 -11.70
C ALA A 112 22.72 -10.12 -12.97
N VAL A 113 21.85 -10.56 -13.88
CA VAL A 113 22.23 -11.10 -15.19
C VAL A 113 22.98 -10.03 -16.01
N SER A 114 22.44 -8.80 -16.09
CA SER A 114 23.11 -7.72 -16.81
C SER A 114 24.47 -7.34 -16.22
N LEU A 115 24.62 -7.39 -14.89
CA LEU A 115 25.89 -7.16 -14.19
C LEU A 115 26.88 -8.30 -14.44
N GLN A 116 26.42 -9.55 -14.48
CA GLN A 116 27.25 -10.70 -14.82
C GLN A 116 27.73 -10.63 -16.28
N GLU A 117 26.87 -10.23 -17.21
CA GLU A 117 27.24 -9.97 -18.61
C GLU A 117 28.27 -8.84 -18.72
N LEU A 118 28.09 -7.74 -17.99
CA LEU A 118 29.05 -6.62 -17.90
C LEU A 118 30.38 -7.05 -17.28
N GLY A 119 30.35 -7.81 -16.18
CA GLY A 119 31.53 -8.31 -15.48
C GLY A 119 32.32 -9.30 -16.34
N PHE A 120 31.62 -10.21 -17.03
CA PHE A 120 32.21 -11.13 -18.01
C PHE A 120 32.84 -10.35 -19.17
N MET A 121 32.14 -9.37 -19.73
CA MET A 121 32.70 -8.48 -20.76
C MET A 121 33.93 -7.73 -20.27
N HIS A 122 33.97 -7.30 -19.01
CA HIS A 122 35.14 -6.64 -18.43
C HIS A 122 36.33 -7.60 -18.24
N LEU A 123 36.06 -8.84 -17.82
CA LEU A 123 37.08 -9.91 -17.71
C LEU A 123 37.65 -10.26 -19.09
N VAL A 124 36.79 -10.47 -20.09
CA VAL A 124 37.19 -10.72 -21.48
C VAL A 124 38.05 -9.57 -22.00
N LYS A 125 37.67 -8.31 -21.75
CA LYS A 125 38.48 -7.13 -22.13
C LYS A 125 39.84 -7.03 -21.43
N LYS A 126 40.01 -7.59 -20.23
CA LYS A 126 41.31 -7.64 -19.54
C LYS A 126 42.17 -8.82 -20.01
N ILE A 127 41.54 -9.95 -20.35
CA ILE A 127 42.24 -11.15 -20.82
C ILE A 127 42.71 -10.96 -22.26
N ILE A 128 41.93 -10.33 -23.14
CA ILE A 128 42.30 -10.08 -24.55
C ILE A 128 43.68 -9.44 -24.69
N PRO A 129 44.01 -8.29 -24.04
CA PRO A 129 45.33 -7.68 -24.20
C PRO A 129 46.45 -8.51 -23.56
N VAL A 130 46.20 -9.26 -22.49
CA VAL A 130 47.20 -10.17 -21.90
C VAL A 130 47.49 -11.33 -22.84
N PHE A 131 46.43 -11.91 -23.43
CA PHE A 131 46.54 -12.95 -24.44
C PHE A 131 47.20 -12.42 -25.71
N PHE A 132 46.89 -11.18 -26.11
CA PHE A 132 47.50 -10.52 -27.26
C PHE A 132 48.96 -10.17 -27.00
N MET A 133 49.34 -9.78 -25.78
CA MET A 133 50.74 -9.55 -25.40
C MET A 133 51.53 -10.86 -25.41
N PHE A 134 50.92 -11.96 -24.96
CA PHE A 134 51.52 -13.29 -25.04
C PHE A 134 51.65 -13.80 -26.49
N PHE A 135 50.65 -13.52 -27.35
CA PHE A 135 50.70 -13.87 -28.77
C PHE A 135 51.64 -12.97 -29.58
N SER A 136 51.73 -11.69 -29.25
CA SER A 136 52.62 -10.73 -29.91
C SER A 136 54.09 -11.11 -29.69
N PHE A 137 54.41 -11.79 -28.59
CA PHE A 137 55.75 -12.32 -28.38
C PHE A 137 56.05 -13.57 -29.25
N LEU A 138 55.03 -14.28 -29.73
CA LEU A 138 55.21 -15.50 -30.52
C LEU A 138 55.18 -15.29 -32.04
N PHE A 139 54.57 -14.20 -32.53
CA PHE A 139 54.41 -13.98 -33.97
C PHE A 139 54.67 -12.52 -34.35
N SER A 140 55.90 -12.07 -34.10
CA SER A 140 56.43 -10.83 -34.68
C SER A 140 56.80 -11.07 -36.14
N GLU A 141 55.86 -10.87 -37.06
CA GLU A 141 56.04 -10.07 -38.28
C GLU A 141 54.73 -9.99 -39.09
N SER A 142 54.44 -8.78 -39.58
CA SER A 142 53.39 -8.38 -40.55
C SER A 142 51.91 -8.18 -40.14
N ALA A 143 51.54 -8.03 -38.85
CA ALA A 143 50.13 -7.80 -38.44
C ALA A 143 49.76 -6.34 -38.05
N THR A 144 50.71 -5.39 -38.07
CA THR A 144 50.49 -4.01 -37.57
C THR A 144 49.49 -3.21 -38.40
N GLN A 145 49.31 -3.51 -39.69
CA GLN A 145 48.33 -2.79 -40.54
C GLN A 145 46.88 -3.23 -40.31
N LYS A 146 46.64 -4.49 -39.91
CA LYS A 146 45.27 -4.97 -39.61
C LYS A 146 44.79 -4.47 -38.25
N ALA A 147 45.68 -4.43 -37.26
CA ALA A 147 45.41 -3.87 -35.94
C ALA A 147 45.02 -2.38 -35.98
N LEU A 148 45.57 -1.60 -36.92
CA LEU A 148 45.17 -0.21 -37.10
C LEU A 148 43.71 -0.09 -37.56
N LYS A 149 43.27 -0.96 -38.48
CA LYS A 149 41.90 -0.97 -39.02
C LYS A 149 40.88 -1.43 -37.96
N ASP A 150 41.23 -2.43 -37.15
CA ASP A 150 40.40 -2.90 -36.04
C ASP A 150 40.25 -1.83 -34.95
N SER A 151 41.29 -1.03 -34.68
CA SER A 151 41.23 0.06 -33.70
C SER A 151 40.29 1.21 -34.09
N ILE A 152 40.08 1.43 -35.40
CA ILE A 152 39.14 2.45 -35.90
C ILE A 152 37.69 1.98 -35.69
N ASN A 153 37.38 0.74 -36.06
CA ASN A 153 36.03 0.17 -35.87
C ASN A 153 35.65 0.12 -34.37
N LEU A 154 36.60 -0.21 -33.49
CA LEU A 154 36.37 -0.30 -32.06
C LEU A 154 36.06 1.07 -31.41
N LYS A 155 36.61 2.17 -31.97
CA LYS A 155 36.25 3.53 -31.56
C LYS A 155 34.84 3.91 -31.99
N GLU A 156 34.41 3.48 -33.18
CA GLU A 156 33.04 3.67 -33.67
C GLU A 156 32.04 2.95 -32.74
N ASP A 157 32.31 1.67 -32.43
CA ASP A 157 31.48 0.86 -31.52
C ASP A 157 31.40 1.48 -30.11
N TYR A 158 32.51 1.99 -29.60
CA TYR A 158 32.54 2.67 -28.30
C TYR A 158 31.64 3.91 -28.29
N LYS A 159 31.62 4.68 -29.38
CA LYS A 159 30.77 5.87 -29.52
C LYS A 159 29.28 5.49 -29.61
N VAL A 160 28.95 4.39 -30.28
CA VAL A 160 27.57 3.86 -30.32
C VAL A 160 27.13 3.39 -28.93
N LEU A 161 28.01 2.67 -28.21
CA LEU A 161 27.71 2.17 -26.87
C LEU A 161 27.51 3.32 -25.86
N LEU A 162 28.35 4.35 -25.91
CA LEU A 162 28.19 5.55 -25.07
C LEU A 162 26.84 6.23 -25.31
N LYS A 163 26.44 6.41 -26.57
CA LYS A 163 25.11 6.96 -26.89
C LYS A 163 23.97 6.10 -26.32
N LEU A 164 24.09 4.77 -26.39
CA LEU A 164 23.06 3.86 -25.90
C LEU A 164 22.97 3.86 -24.36
N ILE A 165 24.10 4.00 -23.67
CA ILE A 165 24.17 4.18 -22.21
C ILE A 165 23.54 5.53 -21.80
N GLU A 166 23.88 6.62 -22.48
CA GLU A 166 23.29 7.95 -22.22
C GLU A 166 21.78 7.94 -22.43
N GLU A 167 21.28 7.28 -23.48
CA GLU A 167 19.84 7.17 -23.74
C GLU A 167 19.14 6.35 -22.65
N LYS A 168 19.75 5.24 -22.20
CA LYS A 168 19.20 4.44 -21.09
C LYS A 168 19.21 5.21 -19.78
N LEU A 169 20.26 5.97 -19.47
CA LEU A 169 20.31 6.82 -18.28
C LEU A 169 19.22 7.89 -18.30
N LYS A 170 18.99 8.55 -19.45
CA LYS A 170 17.88 9.50 -19.61
C LYS A 170 16.51 8.86 -19.38
N LYS A 171 16.25 7.69 -19.97
CA LYS A 171 14.99 6.94 -19.74
C LYS A 171 14.80 6.58 -18.27
N LEU A 172 15.86 6.14 -17.59
CA LEU A 172 15.82 5.75 -16.18
C LEU A 172 15.57 6.96 -15.26
N GLU A 173 16.12 8.13 -15.62
CA GLU A 173 15.87 9.39 -14.91
C GLU A 173 14.44 9.90 -15.13
N GLU A 174 13.90 9.79 -16.34
CA GLU A 174 12.49 10.10 -16.62
C GLU A 174 11.52 9.17 -15.88
N GLU A 175 11.79 7.86 -15.83
CA GLU A 175 11.00 6.91 -15.05
C GLU A 175 11.07 7.21 -13.55
N ARG A 176 12.26 7.60 -13.04
CA ARG A 176 12.39 8.08 -11.66
C ARG A 176 11.55 9.32 -11.40
N LYS A 177 11.59 10.33 -12.28
CA LYS A 177 10.76 11.54 -12.16
C LYS A 177 9.27 11.21 -12.22
N LYS A 178 8.84 10.27 -13.08
CA LYS A 178 7.45 9.79 -13.14
C LYS A 178 7.04 9.07 -11.84
N LEU A 179 7.91 8.22 -11.29
CA LEU A 179 7.66 7.54 -10.02
C LEU A 179 7.60 8.52 -8.84
N GLU A 180 8.47 9.53 -8.80
CA GLU A 180 8.42 10.59 -7.79
C GLU A 180 7.15 11.44 -7.92
N ALA A 181 6.71 11.76 -9.14
CA ALA A 181 5.45 12.46 -9.38
C ALA A 181 4.24 11.63 -8.90
N LEU A 182 4.26 10.31 -9.12
CA LEU A 182 3.21 9.40 -8.64
C LEU A 182 3.25 9.22 -7.11
N GLN A 183 4.43 9.24 -6.48
CA GLN A 183 4.56 9.19 -5.02
C GLN A 183 4.17 10.50 -4.32
N LYS A 184 4.29 11.63 -5.02
CA LYS A 184 3.74 12.93 -4.60
C LYS A 184 2.27 13.03 -4.96
N THR A 185 1.44 12.04 -4.62
CA THR A 185 0.01 12.31 -4.48
C THR A 185 -0.09 13.42 -3.42
N PRO A 186 -0.42 14.66 -3.80
CA PRO A 186 -0.53 15.71 -2.81
C PRO A 186 -1.69 15.30 -1.92
N LEU A 187 -1.43 15.22 -0.60
CA LEU A 187 -2.49 15.07 0.39
C LEU A 187 -3.61 16.05 0.01
N THR A 188 -4.83 15.54 -0.13
CA THR A 188 -5.98 16.39 -0.38
C THR A 188 -6.05 17.47 0.71
N GLU A 189 -6.61 18.65 0.41
CA GLU A 189 -6.67 19.75 1.39
C GLU A 189 -7.34 19.32 2.71
N GLU A 190 -8.29 18.38 2.66
CA GLU A 190 -8.87 17.76 3.85
C GLU A 190 -7.88 16.88 4.64
N GLU A 191 -7.10 16.05 3.95
CA GLU A 191 -6.06 15.24 4.58
C GLU A 191 -4.96 16.11 5.18
N LYS A 192 -4.56 17.20 4.51
CA LYS A 192 -3.63 18.18 5.07
C LYS A 192 -4.18 18.81 6.35
N LYS A 193 -5.45 19.24 6.35
CA LYS A 193 -6.10 19.80 7.55
C LYS A 193 -6.19 18.78 8.68
N LYS A 194 -6.53 17.52 8.37
CA LYS A 194 -6.56 16.43 9.37
C LYS A 194 -5.17 16.18 9.93
N LEU A 195 -4.15 16.14 9.07
CA LEU A 195 -2.76 15.98 9.46
C LEU A 195 -2.28 17.14 10.36
N GLU A 196 -2.58 18.39 10.01
CA GLU A 196 -2.23 19.56 10.83
C GLU A 196 -2.91 19.54 12.20
N LYS A 197 -4.19 19.14 12.28
CA LYS A 197 -4.89 18.99 13.56
C LYS A 197 -4.23 17.92 14.42
N LEU A 198 -3.81 16.82 13.80
CA LEU A 198 -3.11 15.74 14.49
C LEU A 198 -1.75 16.21 15.01
N ILE A 199 -0.97 16.91 14.19
CA ILE A 199 0.33 17.49 14.57
C ILE A 199 0.18 18.45 15.74
N LYS A 200 -0.80 19.37 15.71
CA LYS A 200 -1.06 20.30 16.81
C LYS A 200 -1.46 19.60 18.11
N SER A 201 -2.16 18.48 18.01
CA SER A 201 -2.54 17.68 19.19
C SER A 201 -1.32 16.97 19.76
N VAL A 202 -0.51 16.37 18.88
CA VAL A 202 0.78 15.73 19.22
C VAL A 202 1.76 16.74 19.81
N GLU A 203 1.78 17.99 19.35
CA GLU A 203 2.71 18.99 19.88
C GLU A 203 2.33 19.47 21.29
N LYS A 204 1.07 19.34 21.70
CA LYS A 204 0.58 19.73 23.03
C LYS A 204 0.62 18.63 24.07
N ALA A 205 0.32 17.38 23.70
CA ALA A 205 0.25 16.29 24.69
C ALA A 205 1.65 15.77 25.11
N PRO A 206 1.82 15.18 26.30
CA PRO A 206 3.07 14.58 26.74
C PRO A 206 3.59 13.48 25.80
N ALA A 207 4.92 13.32 25.69
CA ALA A 207 5.53 12.41 24.72
C ALA A 207 5.27 10.93 25.04
N ASP A 208 5.21 10.60 26.33
CA ASP A 208 4.84 9.30 26.90
C ASP A 208 3.37 8.93 26.62
N GLU A 209 2.45 9.88 26.70
CA GLU A 209 1.03 9.63 26.36
C GLU A 209 0.81 9.43 24.86
N ILE A 210 1.56 10.17 24.02
CA ILE A 210 1.40 10.11 22.57
C ILE A 210 2.13 8.91 21.94
N ALA A 211 3.23 8.46 22.52
CA ALA A 211 4.03 7.38 21.94
C ALA A 211 3.19 6.15 21.56
N PRO A 212 2.30 5.61 22.43
CA PRO A 212 1.39 4.53 22.08
C PRO A 212 0.37 4.87 20.98
N ALA A 213 -0.03 6.14 20.85
CA ALA A 213 -0.93 6.58 19.79
C ALA A 213 -0.23 6.61 18.42
N ILE A 214 1.03 7.09 18.38
CA ILE A 214 1.84 7.14 17.14
C ILE A 214 2.32 5.74 16.73
N GLU A 215 2.80 4.94 17.68
CA GLU A 215 2.30 3.58 17.91
C GLU A 215 1.66 2.83 16.74
N ASN A 216 0.34 3.00 16.76
CA ASN A 216 -0.64 2.32 15.95
C ASN A 216 -0.80 2.93 14.55
N LEU A 217 -0.08 4.02 14.24
CA LEU A 217 -0.12 4.63 12.92
C LEU A 217 0.75 3.87 11.91
N PRO A 218 0.41 3.92 10.61
CA PRO A 218 1.30 3.44 9.57
C PRO A 218 2.68 4.15 9.66
N PRO A 219 3.82 3.43 9.55
CA PRO A 219 5.14 4.01 9.77
C PRO A 219 5.44 5.28 8.97
N LYS A 220 4.95 5.34 7.72
CA LYS A 220 5.09 6.51 6.85
C LYS A 220 4.37 7.75 7.37
N LEU A 221 3.19 7.58 7.97
CA LEU A 221 2.40 8.69 8.53
C LEU A 221 3.01 9.14 9.87
N ALA A 222 3.44 8.19 10.70
CA ALA A 222 4.17 8.48 11.93
C ALA A 222 5.44 9.30 11.64
N ALA A 223 6.24 8.88 10.65
CA ALA A 223 7.43 9.62 10.23
C ALA A 223 7.11 11.06 9.78
N GLU A 224 6.01 11.25 9.04
CA GLU A 224 5.58 12.58 8.60
C GLU A 224 5.19 13.50 9.77
N ILE A 225 4.54 12.94 10.81
CA ILE A 225 4.19 13.67 12.02
C ILE A 225 5.46 14.04 12.78
N LEU A 226 6.38 13.09 12.97
CA LEU A 226 7.62 13.28 13.73
C LEU A 226 8.56 14.30 13.06
N LEU A 227 8.62 14.33 11.73
CA LEU A 227 9.38 15.33 10.96
C LEU A 227 8.84 16.75 11.07
N ARG A 228 7.59 16.93 11.52
CA ARG A 228 6.90 18.23 11.60
C ARG A 228 6.74 18.76 13.01
N ILE A 229 7.22 18.03 14.02
CA ILE A 229 7.26 18.49 15.41
C ILE A 229 8.70 18.77 15.83
N LYS A 230 8.87 19.35 17.01
CA LYS A 230 10.21 19.62 17.58
C LYS A 230 10.99 18.32 17.76
N GLU A 231 12.22 18.30 17.28
CA GLU A 231 13.12 17.13 17.26
C GLU A 231 13.27 16.48 18.64
N ARG A 232 13.49 17.27 19.70
CA ARG A 232 13.57 16.77 21.07
C ARG A 232 12.34 15.95 21.46
N LYS A 233 11.15 16.40 21.06
CA LYS A 233 9.89 15.71 21.34
C LYS A 233 9.74 14.47 20.47
N ALA A 234 10.14 14.54 19.20
CA ALA A 234 10.16 13.37 18.33
C ALA A 234 11.08 12.26 18.88
N GLY A 235 12.27 12.63 19.38
CA GLY A 235 13.19 11.71 20.05
C GLY A 235 12.58 11.09 21.31
N GLN A 236 11.92 11.89 22.15
CA GLN A 236 11.21 11.38 23.34
C GLN A 236 10.08 10.42 22.97
N ILE A 237 9.30 10.73 21.93
CA ILE A 237 8.24 9.83 21.44
C ILE A 237 8.86 8.52 20.98
N LEU A 238 9.89 8.56 20.14
CA LEU A 238 10.57 7.35 19.66
C LEU A 238 11.17 6.52 20.78
N ALA A 239 11.70 7.16 21.83
CA ALA A 239 12.25 6.50 23.01
C ALA A 239 11.19 5.78 23.86
N ASN A 240 9.95 6.28 23.85
CA ASN A 240 8.83 5.70 24.59
C ASN A 240 8.00 4.69 23.76
N MET A 241 8.38 4.43 22.51
CA MET A 241 7.72 3.45 21.64
C MET A 241 8.41 2.09 21.72
N ASN A 242 7.73 1.07 21.19
CA ASN A 242 8.36 -0.22 20.91
C ASN A 242 9.60 -0.04 20.00
N PRO A 243 10.78 -0.60 20.37
CA PRO A 243 12.03 -0.41 19.62
C PRO A 243 11.97 -0.86 18.16
N GLN A 244 11.28 -1.96 17.88
CA GLN A 244 11.11 -2.47 16.51
C GLN A 244 10.29 -1.48 15.69
N LYS A 245 9.20 -0.94 16.26
CA LYS A 245 8.36 0.03 15.57
C LYS A 245 9.06 1.37 15.37
N ALA A 246 9.77 1.85 16.38
CA ALA A 246 10.60 3.05 16.29
C ALA A 246 11.66 2.91 15.18
N SER A 247 12.30 1.74 15.06
CA SER A 247 13.25 1.45 13.98
C SER A 247 12.61 1.50 12.59
N GLU A 248 11.40 0.95 12.43
CA GLU A 248 10.65 1.04 11.16
C GLU A 248 10.38 2.49 10.79
N ILE A 249 9.90 3.30 11.74
CA ILE A 249 9.60 4.72 11.53
C ILE A 249 10.88 5.49 11.21
N MET A 250 11.98 5.21 11.91
CA MET A 250 13.27 5.86 11.71
C MET A 250 13.80 5.66 10.28
N LYS A 251 13.59 4.49 9.68
CA LYS A 251 13.95 4.27 8.26
C LYS A 251 13.27 5.27 7.34
N TYR A 252 11.97 5.52 7.54
CA TYR A 252 11.23 6.51 6.75
C TYR A 252 11.67 7.95 7.04
N ILE A 253 12.05 8.27 8.28
CA ILE A 253 12.61 9.57 8.65
C ILE A 253 13.93 9.80 7.93
N LEU A 254 14.87 8.84 8.00
CA LEU A 254 16.20 8.96 7.39
C LEU A 254 16.15 8.98 5.86
N GLU A 255 15.23 8.23 5.24
CA GLU A 255 15.01 8.29 3.80
C GLU A 255 14.56 9.68 3.33
N ARG A 256 13.81 10.41 4.17
CA ARG A 256 13.29 11.76 3.84
C ARG A 256 14.17 12.90 4.32
N ASN A 257 14.87 12.70 5.42
CA ASN A 257 15.76 13.67 6.04
C ASN A 257 17.02 12.97 6.58
N PRO A 258 18.04 12.74 5.73
CA PRO A 258 19.28 12.11 6.14
C PRO A 258 20.01 12.85 7.27
N SER A 259 19.77 14.17 7.40
CA SER A 259 20.41 15.00 8.43
C SER A 259 19.84 14.80 9.84
N PHE A 260 18.73 14.06 9.98
CA PHE A 260 18.14 13.76 11.28
C PHE A 260 19.10 13.03 12.22
N ASN A 261 20.02 12.20 11.68
CA ASN A 261 20.99 11.46 12.50
C ASN A 261 22.12 12.33 13.07
N ALA A 262 22.37 13.52 12.49
CA ALA A 262 23.51 14.36 12.86
C ALA A 262 23.28 15.25 14.09
N GLN A 263 22.09 15.20 14.69
CA GLN A 263 21.68 16.13 15.76
C GLN A 263 21.13 15.41 17.01
N VAL A 264 21.22 14.09 17.09
CA VAL A 264 20.73 13.27 18.22
C VAL A 264 21.88 12.67 19.05
N ASP A 265 23.13 12.92 18.68
CA ASP A 265 24.31 12.74 19.54
C ASP A 265 24.53 13.98 20.42
#